data_AF-A0A2N6F641-F1
#
_entry.id   AF-A0A2N6F641-F1
#
_cell.length_a   1.000
_cell.length_b   1.000
_cell.length_c   1.000
_cell.angle_alpha   90.00
_cell.angle_beta   90.00
_cell.angle_gamma   90.00
#
_symmetry.space_group_name_H-M   'P 1'
#
loop_
_entity.id
_entity.type
_entity.pdbx_description
1 polymer ?
#
loop_
_entity_poly.entity_id
_entity_poly.type
_entity_poly.pdbx_seq_one_letter_code
_entity_poly.pdbx_strand_id
1 'polypeptide(L)'
;MHSASLNLCNLPPWVIASHYFNRNPKPLEIQGVRQSNRLLFDRLDRLETREMRGLQFHDYMDVTFQLHQWENEVTNSSRKSLKNSYLRFLRGWMFESNSREGAVLKGWAESRFGLAPTFHHELIDDVHSEAYHHYL
;
A
#
# COMPACT_ATOMS: atom_id res chain seq x y z
N MET A 1 -11.92 -6.11 20.52
CA MET A 1 -11.09 -7.33 20.76
C MET A 1 -9.98 -7.41 19.72
N HIS A 2 -8.79 -7.96 20.04
CA HIS A 2 -7.68 -8.06 19.08
C HIS A 2 -8.04 -9.03 17.94
N SER A 3 -8.55 -8.50 16.83
CA SER A 3 -8.31 -9.13 15.53
C SER A 3 -6.80 -9.38 15.47
N ALA A 4 -6.39 -10.64 15.30
CA ALA A 4 -4.97 -11.01 15.33
C ALA A 4 -4.27 -10.23 14.22
N SER A 5 -3.72 -9.07 14.55
CA SER A 5 -3.05 -8.17 13.63
C SER A 5 -1.77 -8.86 13.22
N LEU A 6 -1.82 -9.52 12.07
CA LEU A 6 -0.65 -10.16 11.46
C LEU A 6 0.31 -9.05 11.07
N ASN A 7 1.40 -8.92 11.83
CA ASN A 7 2.50 -8.06 11.47
C ASN A 7 3.47 -8.85 10.58
N LEU A 8 3.58 -8.44 9.33
CA LEU A 8 4.52 -8.97 8.34
C LEU A 8 5.75 -8.08 8.21
N CYS A 9 5.91 -7.07 9.07
CA CYS A 9 7.10 -6.22 9.10
C CYS A 9 8.19 -6.77 10.01
N ASN A 10 9.44 -6.37 9.73
CA ASN A 10 10.61 -6.65 10.58
C ASN A 10 10.62 -5.88 11.93
N LEU A 11 9.65 -4.99 12.15
CA LEU A 11 9.47 -4.21 13.38
C LEU A 11 8.04 -4.40 13.90
N PRO A 12 7.80 -4.41 15.22
CA PRO A 12 6.46 -4.59 15.77
C PRO A 12 5.56 -3.36 15.52
N PRO A 13 4.23 -3.53 15.43
CA PRO A 13 3.32 -2.44 15.06
C PRO A 13 3.42 -1.23 16.00
N TRP A 14 3.55 -1.45 17.31
CA TRP A 14 3.69 -0.37 18.29
C TRP A 14 4.99 0.44 18.13
N VAL A 15 6.04 -0.15 17.56
CA VAL A 15 7.26 0.60 17.20
C VAL A 15 7.00 1.44 15.97
N ILE A 16 6.39 0.87 14.93
CA ILE A 16 6.06 1.59 13.68
C ILE A 16 5.13 2.78 13.96
N ALA A 17 4.12 2.60 14.82
CA ALA A 17 3.18 3.64 15.23
C ALA A 17 3.78 4.72 16.16
N SER A 18 5.01 4.54 16.65
CA SER A 18 5.57 5.41 17.67
C SER A 18 6.11 6.71 17.10
N HIS A 19 5.98 7.79 17.88
CA HIS A 19 6.69 9.03 17.60
C HIS A 19 8.22 8.86 17.59
N TYR A 20 8.75 7.88 18.34
CA TYR A 20 10.18 7.57 18.32
C TYR A 20 10.65 7.09 16.94
N PHE A 21 9.87 6.26 16.25
CA PHE A 21 10.17 5.82 14.89
C PHE A 21 10.14 6.99 13.90
N ASN A 22 9.18 7.90 14.02
CA ASN A 22 9.13 9.11 13.18
C ASN A 22 10.39 9.98 13.30
N ARG A 23 11.00 10.04 14.49
CA ARG A 23 12.25 10.76 14.73
C ARG A 23 13.50 9.98 14.35
N ASN A 24 13.44 8.65 14.44
CA ASN A 24 14.57 7.74 14.24
C ASN A 24 14.15 6.57 13.35
N PRO A 25 13.86 6.82 12.06
CA PRO A 25 13.38 5.77 11.17
C PRO A 25 14.42 4.66 11.05
N LYS A 26 13.97 3.43 11.22
CA LYS A 26 14.77 2.22 10.96
C LYS A 26 14.35 1.64 9.62
N PRO A 27 15.24 0.94 8.89
CA PRO A 27 14.86 0.21 7.68
C PRO A 27 13.67 -0.71 7.97
N LEU A 28 12.57 -0.45 7.28
CA LEU A 28 11.35 -1.22 7.39
C LEU A 28 11.27 -2.19 6.21
N GLU A 29 11.11 -3.46 6.52
CA GLU A 29 11.00 -4.53 5.54
C GLU A 29 9.66 -5.23 5.71
N ILE A 30 8.97 -5.49 4.60
CA ILE A 30 7.79 -6.34 4.57
C ILE A 30 8.23 -7.73 4.12
N GLN A 31 7.85 -8.75 4.88
CA GLN A 31 8.24 -10.13 4.66
C GLN A 31 7.97 -10.56 3.21
N GLY A 32 8.99 -11.14 2.57
CA GLY A 32 8.90 -11.69 1.22
C GLY A 32 8.98 -10.66 0.09
N VAL A 33 8.85 -9.35 0.36
CA VAL A 33 8.83 -8.34 -0.72
C VAL A 33 10.17 -8.24 -1.44
N ARG A 34 11.28 -8.14 -0.68
CA ARG A 34 12.63 -8.04 -1.26
C ARG A 34 13.04 -9.33 -1.94
N GLN A 35 12.69 -10.47 -1.34
CA GLN A 35 13.00 -11.80 -1.88
C GLN A 35 12.28 -12.03 -3.22
N SER A 36 10.97 -11.78 -3.27
CA SER A 36 10.16 -11.98 -4.48
C SER A 36 10.46 -10.99 -5.61
N ASN A 37 11.03 -9.83 -5.29
CA ASN A 37 11.36 -8.79 -6.27
C ASN A 37 12.87 -8.51 -6.36
N ARG A 38 13.72 -9.51 -6.09
CA ARG A 38 15.18 -9.33 -5.98
C ARG A 38 15.78 -8.59 -7.19
N LEU A 39 15.38 -8.97 -8.40
CA LEU A 39 15.88 -8.35 -9.64
C LEU A 39 15.57 -6.85 -9.74
N LEU A 40 14.39 -6.43 -9.26
CA LEU A 40 14.04 -5.01 -9.20
C LEU A 40 14.96 -4.30 -8.21
N PHE A 41 15.09 -4.81 -6.98
CA PHE A 41 15.92 -4.18 -5.95
C PHE A 41 17.39 -4.11 -6.35
N ASP A 42 17.95 -5.19 -6.90
CA ASP A 42 19.34 -5.22 -7.38
C ASP A 42 19.59 -4.18 -8.49
N ARG A 43 18.58 -3.92 -9.34
CA ARG A 43 18.66 -2.88 -10.37
C ARG A 43 18.58 -1.49 -9.77
N LEU A 44 17.63 -1.26 -8.84
CA LEU A 44 17.48 0.02 -8.16
C LEU A 44 18.73 0.39 -7.36
N ASP A 45 19.38 -0.58 -6.73
CA ASP A 45 20.60 -0.37 -5.92
C ASP A 45 21.78 0.16 -6.75
N ARG A 46 21.81 -0.10 -8.06
CA ARG A 46 22.86 0.36 -8.99
C ARG A 46 22.63 1.77 -9.53
N LEU A 47 21.47 2.37 -9.27
CA LEU A 47 21.14 3.71 -9.74
C LEU A 47 21.56 4.78 -8.73
N GLU A 48 22.26 5.81 -9.19
CA GLU A 48 22.85 6.84 -8.34
C GLU A 48 21.82 7.80 -7.73
N THR A 49 20.82 8.23 -8.51
CA THR A 49 19.89 9.27 -8.11
C THR A 49 18.51 8.72 -7.78
N ARG A 50 17.79 9.45 -6.92
CA ARG A 50 16.42 9.12 -6.53
C ARG A 50 15.48 9.18 -7.73
N GLU A 51 15.70 10.13 -8.62
CA GLU A 51 14.91 10.36 -9.82
C GLU A 51 15.02 9.17 -10.78
N MET A 52 16.24 8.67 -11.02
CA MET A 52 16.45 7.46 -11.83
C MET A 52 15.81 6.23 -11.20
N ARG A 53 15.92 6.05 -9.88
CA ARG A 53 15.24 4.95 -9.16
C ARG A 53 13.73 5.04 -9.32
N GLY A 54 13.17 6.25 -9.25
CA GLY A 54 11.74 6.50 -9.46
C GLY A 54 11.27 6.10 -10.85
N LEU A 55 11.98 6.52 -11.90
CA LEU A 55 11.69 6.15 -13.29
C LEU A 55 11.78 4.64 -13.50
N GLN A 56 12.88 4.02 -13.06
CA GLN A 56 13.08 2.58 -13.20
C GLN A 56 12.02 1.76 -12.46
N PHE A 57 11.59 2.22 -11.28
CA PHE A 57 10.49 1.61 -10.55
C PHE A 57 9.16 1.75 -11.30
N HIS A 58 8.87 2.93 -11.83
CA HIS A 58 7.67 3.17 -12.63
C HIS A 58 7.61 2.25 -13.84
N ASP A 59 8.68 2.16 -14.63
CA ASP A 59 8.76 1.29 -15.81
C ASP A 59 8.57 -0.19 -15.44
N TYR A 60 9.17 -0.62 -14.33
CA TYR A 60 8.99 -1.98 -13.84
C TYR A 60 7.54 -2.26 -13.48
N MET A 61 6.87 -1.33 -12.79
CA MET A 61 5.47 -1.47 -12.40
C MET A 61 4.53 -1.41 -13.61
N ASP A 62 4.83 -0.57 -14.59
CA ASP A 62 4.08 -0.49 -15.85
C ASP A 62 4.09 -1.83 -16.59
N VAL A 63 5.23 -2.48 -16.71
CA VAL A 63 5.34 -3.81 -17.34
C VAL A 63 4.71 -4.89 -16.47
N THR A 64 5.03 -4.94 -15.17
CA THR A 64 4.58 -5.98 -14.23
C THR A 64 3.05 -6.03 -14.12
N PHE A 65 2.40 -4.87 -14.14
CA PHE A 65 0.95 -4.74 -14.05
C PHE A 65 0.29 -4.40 -15.40
N GLN A 66 1.05 -4.41 -16.51
CA GLN A 66 0.59 -4.13 -17.87
C GLN A 66 -0.20 -2.82 -18.00
N LEU A 67 0.27 -1.75 -17.34
CA LEU A 67 -0.47 -0.48 -17.28
C LEU A 67 -0.52 0.21 -18.65
N HIS A 68 0.48 0.04 -19.51
CA HIS A 68 0.51 0.59 -20.87
C HIS A 68 -0.49 -0.06 -21.86
N GLN A 69 -1.02 -1.27 -21.58
CA GLN A 69 -1.95 -1.95 -22.50
C GLN A 69 -3.35 -1.33 -22.52
N TRP A 70 -3.62 -0.38 -21.62
CA TRP A 70 -4.93 0.22 -21.37
C TRP A 70 -5.61 0.89 -22.58
N GLU A 71 -4.83 1.56 -23.44
CA GLU A 71 -5.36 2.27 -24.61
C GLU A 71 -5.84 1.32 -25.70
N ASN A 72 -5.30 0.10 -25.74
CA ASN A 72 -5.52 -0.88 -26.81
C ASN A 72 -6.59 -1.93 -26.46
N GLU A 73 -7.14 -1.90 -25.25
CA GLU A 73 -8.08 -2.92 -24.76
C GLU A 73 -9.53 -2.65 -25.18
N VAL A 74 -10.08 -3.59 -25.96
CA VAL A 74 -11.39 -3.51 -26.62
C VAL A 74 -12.54 -3.93 -25.67
N THR A 75 -12.26 -4.74 -24.64
CA THR A 75 -13.30 -5.28 -23.74
C THR A 75 -13.46 -4.48 -22.45
N ASN A 76 -14.70 -4.39 -21.95
CA ASN A 76 -15.03 -3.72 -20.68
C ASN A 76 -14.37 -4.36 -19.44
N SER A 77 -14.05 -5.66 -19.48
CA SER A 77 -13.35 -6.39 -18.42
C SER A 77 -11.86 -6.05 -18.36
N SER A 78 -11.21 -5.91 -19.52
CA SER A 78 -9.79 -5.53 -19.58
C SER A 78 -9.59 -4.06 -19.17
N ARG A 79 -10.48 -3.15 -19.59
CA ARG A 79 -10.51 -1.75 -19.11
C ARG A 79 -10.73 -1.65 -17.59
N LYS A 80 -11.35 -2.67 -16.97
CA LYS A 80 -11.54 -2.74 -15.51
C LYS A 80 -10.26 -3.09 -14.73
N SER A 81 -9.24 -3.72 -15.34
CA SER A 81 -8.01 -4.10 -14.62
C SER A 81 -7.20 -2.87 -14.19
N LEU A 82 -7.13 -1.82 -15.02
CA LEU A 82 -6.54 -0.53 -14.65
C LEU A 82 -7.41 0.32 -13.72
N LYS A 83 -8.74 0.19 -13.83
CA LYS A 83 -9.65 0.64 -12.77
C LYS A 83 -9.37 -0.07 -11.45
N ASN A 84 -8.55 -1.11 -11.36
CA ASN A 84 -8.14 -1.71 -10.08
C ASN A 84 -6.61 -1.73 -9.91
N SER A 85 -5.89 -0.89 -10.66
CA SER A 85 -4.44 -0.75 -10.50
C SER A 85 -4.08 -0.05 -9.19
N TYR A 86 -2.86 -0.29 -8.69
CA TYR A 86 -2.34 0.40 -7.51
C TYR A 86 -2.36 1.93 -7.66
N LEU A 87 -2.23 2.44 -8.90
CA LEU A 87 -2.31 3.88 -9.21
C LEU A 87 -3.69 4.48 -8.91
N ARG A 88 -4.79 3.74 -9.14
CA ARG A 88 -6.13 4.20 -8.72
C ARG A 88 -6.18 4.40 -7.21
N PHE A 89 -5.72 3.40 -6.46
CA PHE A 89 -5.77 3.44 -5.00
C PHE A 89 -4.89 4.54 -4.43
N LEU A 90 -3.67 4.71 -4.95
CA LEU A 90 -2.78 5.80 -4.55
C LEU A 90 -3.37 7.19 -4.88
N ARG A 91 -3.97 7.37 -6.06
CA ARG A 91 -4.63 8.64 -6.43
C ARG A 91 -5.85 8.92 -5.56
N GLY A 92 -6.70 7.92 -5.34
CA GLY A 92 -7.87 8.05 -4.47
C GLY A 92 -7.47 8.44 -3.04
N TRP A 93 -6.42 7.81 -2.50
CA TRP A 93 -5.85 8.17 -1.19
C TRP A 93 -5.34 9.61 -1.13
N MET A 94 -4.58 10.05 -2.15
CA MET A 94 -4.03 11.42 -2.18
C MET A 94 -5.11 12.49 -2.29
N PHE A 95 -6.25 12.17 -2.93
CA PHE A 95 -7.36 13.11 -3.08
C PHE A 95 -8.26 13.13 -1.84
N GLU A 96 -8.67 11.95 -1.36
CA GLU A 96 -9.51 11.80 -0.18
C GLU A 96 -9.17 10.48 0.54
N SER A 97 -8.47 10.59 1.67
CA SER A 97 -8.01 9.43 2.46
C SER A 97 -9.15 8.62 3.10
N ASN A 98 -10.36 9.18 3.15
CA ASN A 98 -11.58 8.52 3.59
C ASN A 98 -12.46 8.03 2.42
N SER A 99 -11.94 8.02 1.19
CA SER A 99 -12.62 7.38 0.07
C SER A 99 -12.64 5.84 0.21
N ARG A 100 -13.37 5.17 -0.68
CA ARG A 100 -13.31 3.70 -0.81
C ARG A 100 -11.90 3.21 -1.16
N GLU A 101 -11.20 3.95 -2.00
CA GLU A 101 -9.79 3.70 -2.30
C GLU A 101 -8.91 3.87 -1.04
N GLY A 102 -9.24 4.87 -0.23
CA GLY A 102 -8.66 5.12 1.08
C GLY A 102 -8.81 3.93 2.03
N ALA A 103 -10.02 3.40 2.14
CA ALA A 103 -10.35 2.23 2.94
C ALA A 103 -9.52 1.00 2.52
N VAL A 104 -9.44 0.73 1.21
CA VAL A 104 -8.67 -0.41 0.68
C VAL A 104 -7.18 -0.30 1.06
N LEU A 105 -6.57 0.88 0.97
CA LEU A 105 -5.18 1.06 1.38
C LEU A 105 -4.97 0.96 2.89
N LYS A 106 -5.89 1.48 3.72
CA LYS A 106 -5.86 1.27 5.17
C LYS A 106 -5.93 -0.22 5.51
N GLY A 107 -6.81 -0.99 4.86
CA GLY A 107 -6.92 -2.43 5.10
C GLY A 107 -5.69 -3.19 4.62
N TRP A 108 -5.09 -2.76 3.50
CA TRP A 108 -3.80 -3.27 3.05
C TRP A 108 -2.69 -2.96 4.07
N ALA A 109 -2.66 -1.75 4.64
CA ALA A 109 -1.67 -1.37 5.64
C ALA A 109 -1.87 -2.19 6.94
N GLU A 110 -3.10 -2.29 7.44
CA GLU A 110 -3.44 -3.06 8.65
C GLU A 110 -2.97 -4.51 8.53
N SER A 111 -3.27 -5.16 7.41
CA SER A 111 -2.94 -6.57 7.17
C SER A 111 -1.45 -6.88 6.95
N ARG A 112 -0.60 -5.85 6.79
CA ARG A 112 0.86 -5.98 6.58
C ARG A 112 1.65 -5.46 7.77
N PHE A 113 1.23 -4.32 8.32
CA PHE A 113 1.92 -3.59 9.38
C PHE A 113 1.33 -3.88 10.76
N GLY A 114 0.18 -4.55 10.83
CA GLY A 114 -0.56 -4.77 12.07
C GLY A 114 -1.08 -3.49 12.73
N LEU A 115 -1.29 -2.43 11.92
CA LEU A 115 -1.75 -1.12 12.37
C LEU A 115 -3.24 -0.96 12.10
N ALA A 116 -4.05 -1.01 13.15
CA ALA A 116 -5.49 -0.79 13.02
C ALA A 116 -5.79 0.68 12.65
N PRO A 117 -6.70 0.95 11.70
CA PRO A 117 -7.18 2.29 11.43
C PRO A 117 -8.02 2.80 12.62
N THR A 118 -7.74 4.00 13.10
CA THR A 118 -8.45 4.58 14.25
C THR A 118 -9.53 5.58 13.85
N PHE A 119 -9.58 6.00 12.57
CA PHE A 119 -10.54 6.99 12.08
C PHE A 119 -10.77 6.88 10.57
N HIS A 120 -12.04 6.82 10.17
CA HIS A 120 -12.51 6.95 8.78
C HIS A 120 -13.89 7.61 8.85
N HIS A 121 -13.92 8.95 8.78
CA HIS A 121 -15.05 9.84 9.14
C HIS A 121 -15.50 9.85 10.62
N GLU A 122 -15.40 8.73 11.32
CA GLU A 122 -15.69 8.59 12.74
C GLU A 122 -14.67 7.66 13.42
N LEU A 123 -14.61 7.70 14.75
CA LEU A 123 -13.66 6.91 15.53
C LEU A 123 -14.06 5.44 15.48
N ILE A 124 -13.12 4.58 15.08
CA ILE A 124 -13.32 3.13 15.02
C ILE A 124 -12.83 2.55 16.35
N ASP A 125 -13.75 2.20 17.23
CA ASP A 125 -13.47 1.64 18.55
C ASP A 125 -13.45 0.10 18.56
N ASP A 126 -14.30 -0.54 17.74
CA ASP A 126 -14.39 -1.99 17.60
C ASP A 126 -14.79 -2.45 16.18
N VAL A 127 -14.47 -3.69 15.82
CA VAL A 127 -14.76 -4.30 14.51
C VAL A 127 -16.24 -4.57 14.25
N HIS A 128 -17.08 -4.48 15.28
CA HIS A 128 -18.55 -4.58 15.17
C HIS A 128 -19.24 -3.22 15.17
N SER A 129 -18.48 -2.11 15.24
CA SER A 129 -19.03 -0.76 15.20
C SER A 129 -19.60 -0.43 13.82
N GLU A 130 -20.63 0.42 13.79
CA GLU A 130 -21.16 0.99 12.54
C GLU A 130 -20.06 1.71 11.74
N ALA A 131 -19.18 2.42 12.45
CA ALA A 131 -17.95 3.02 11.92
C ALA A 131 -17.06 2.03 11.16
N TYR A 132 -16.81 0.84 11.71
CA TYR A 132 -16.03 -0.20 11.05
C TYR A 132 -16.73 -0.77 9.81
N HIS A 133 -18.06 -0.88 9.85
CA HIS A 133 -18.84 -1.33 8.69
C HIS A 133 -18.88 -0.29 7.57
N HIS A 134 -18.94 1.01 7.89
CA HIS A 134 -18.81 2.09 6.91
C HIS A 134 -17.41 2.17 6.29
N TYR A 135 -16.41 1.73 7.02
CA TYR A 135 -15.02 1.68 6.55
C TYR A 135 -14.80 0.61 5.47
N LEU A 136 -15.41 -0.57 5.53
CA LEU A 136 -15.22 -1.68 4.57
C LEU A 136 -15.74 -1.37 3.15
#